data_AF-A0A538EYK2-F1
#
_entry.id   AF-A0A538EYK2-F1
#
_cell.length_a   1.000
_cell.length_b   1.000
_cell.length_c   1.000
_cell.angle_alpha   90.00
_cell.angle_beta   90.00
_cell.angle_gamma   90.00
#
_symmetry.space_group_name_H-M   'P 1'
#
loop_
_entity.id
_entity.type
_entity.pdbx_description
1 polymer ?
#
loop_
_entity_poly.entity_id
_entity_poly.type
_entity_poly.pdbx_seq_one_letter_code
_entity_poly.pdbx_strand_id
1 'polypeptide(L)'
;MGLSILWFVLTLSIYGFYWVYKTHEEIKRYSRNGVGGVIGLVIFIVISPVTFFVVPSEVRYMYEDLDGARSPVRGIYGLWFLLPIIGHVIWFVQVQGALNRYWESKGASPP
;
A
#
# COMPACT_ATOMS: atom_id res chain seq x y z
N MET A 1 -8.77 6.87 8.40
CA MET A 1 -7.68 5.98 8.95
C MET A 1 -8.17 4.78 9.76
N GLY A 2 -9.17 4.93 10.65
CA GLY A 2 -9.59 3.86 11.57
C GLY A 2 -10.35 2.69 10.92
N LEU A 3 -11.12 2.94 9.86
CA LEU A 3 -12.00 1.93 9.26
C LEU A 3 -11.21 0.82 8.54
N SER A 4 -10.16 1.15 7.80
CA SER A 4 -9.35 0.18 7.04
C SER A 4 -8.51 -0.74 7.95
N ILE A 5 -7.99 -0.20 9.07
CA ILE A 5 -7.27 -0.98 10.09
C ILE A 5 -8.24 -1.92 10.81
N LEU A 6 -9.44 -1.44 11.13
CA LEU A 6 -10.50 -2.23 11.78
C LEU A 6 -10.94 -3.41 10.89
N TRP A 7 -11.15 -3.19 9.58
CA TRP A 7 -11.52 -4.27 8.64
C TRP A 7 -10.39 -5.25 8.34
N PHE A 8 -9.14 -4.81 8.30
CA PHE A 8 -7.98 -5.69 8.10
C PHE A 8 -7.84 -6.70 9.24
N VAL A 9 -8.06 -6.26 10.50
CA VAL A 9 -8.03 -7.12 11.69
C VAL A 9 -9.31 -7.97 11.82
N LEU A 10 -10.49 -7.40 11.55
CA LEU A 10 -11.78 -8.10 11.70
C LEU A 10 -12.02 -9.22 10.68
N THR A 11 -11.43 -9.15 9.48
CA THR A 11 -11.74 -10.09 8.39
C THR A 11 -10.74 -11.23 8.22
N LEU A 12 -9.83 -11.46 9.18
CA LEU A 12 -8.82 -12.53 9.09
C LEU A 12 -8.12 -12.57 7.71
N SER A 13 -7.64 -11.41 7.24
CA SER A 13 -6.91 -11.24 5.96
C SER A 13 -7.74 -11.18 4.66
N ILE A 14 -9.06 -11.42 4.68
CA ILE A 14 -9.89 -11.37 3.47
C ILE A 14 -9.97 -9.95 2.90
N TYR A 15 -10.10 -8.92 3.75
CA TYR A 15 -10.07 -7.53 3.31
C TYR A 15 -8.72 -7.13 2.69
N GLY A 16 -7.63 -7.83 3.04
CA GLY A 16 -6.31 -7.62 2.45
C GLY A 16 -6.32 -7.77 0.93
N PHE A 17 -7.06 -8.75 0.39
CA PHE A 17 -7.17 -8.97 -1.05
C PHE A 17 -7.86 -7.80 -1.77
N TYR A 18 -8.99 -7.32 -1.22
CA TYR A 18 -9.70 -6.17 -1.76
C TYR A 18 -8.82 -4.91 -1.70
N TRP A 19 -8.15 -4.70 -0.58
CA TRP A 19 -7.29 -3.54 -0.36
C TRP A 19 -6.08 -3.52 -1.32
N VAL A 20 -5.40 -4.66 -1.51
CA VAL A 20 -4.30 -4.82 -2.48
C VAL A 20 -4.79 -4.51 -3.90
N TYR A 21 -5.88 -5.14 -4.33
CA TYR A 21 -6.45 -4.90 -5.66
C TYR A 21 -6.76 -3.41 -5.88
N LYS A 22 -7.49 -2.78 -4.95
CA LYS A 22 -7.89 -1.38 -5.08
C LYS A 22 -6.69 -0.44 -5.10
N THR A 23 -5.70 -0.68 -4.23
CA THR A 23 -4.50 0.14 -4.14
C THR A 23 -3.71 0.09 -5.46
N HIS A 24 -3.35 -1.10 -5.94
CA HIS A 24 -2.59 -1.22 -7.20
C HIS A 24 -3.37 -0.68 -8.41
N GLU A 25 -4.70 -0.83 -8.43
CA GLU A 25 -5.55 -0.32 -9.50
C GLU A 25 -5.59 1.22 -9.52
N GLU A 26 -5.75 1.85 -8.36
CA GLU A 26 -5.74 3.32 -8.24
C GLU A 26 -4.38 3.90 -8.61
N ILE A 27 -3.30 3.28 -8.12
CA ILE A 27 -1.93 3.67 -8.47
C ILE A 27 -1.71 3.57 -9.97
N LYS A 28 -2.12 2.47 -10.62
CA LYS A 28 -1.97 2.31 -12.07
C LYS A 28 -2.80 3.30 -12.86
N ARG A 29 -4.05 3.54 -12.47
CA ARG A 29 -4.92 4.53 -13.13
C ARG A 29 -4.33 5.93 -13.06
N TYR A 30 -3.76 6.30 -11.93
CA TYR A 30 -3.16 7.61 -11.73
C TYR A 30 -1.81 7.76 -12.42
N SER A 31 -0.90 6.81 -12.16
CA SER A 31 0.49 6.88 -12.62
C SER A 31 0.73 6.42 -14.05
N ARG A 32 -0.26 5.73 -14.66
CA ARG A 32 -0.17 5.00 -15.94
C ARG A 32 0.93 3.93 -16.03
N ASN A 33 1.74 3.74 -14.99
CA ASN A 33 2.91 2.86 -14.95
C ASN A 33 2.94 1.91 -13.74
N GLY A 34 1.87 1.88 -12.93
CA GLY A 34 1.75 0.98 -11.78
C GLY A 34 1.50 -0.49 -12.15
N VAL A 35 1.74 -1.40 -11.21
CA VAL A 35 1.57 -2.86 -11.35
C VAL A 35 0.14 -3.20 -11.76
N GLY A 36 -0.86 -2.49 -11.23
CA GLY A 36 -2.28 -2.67 -11.54
C GLY A 36 -2.98 -3.71 -10.67
N GLY A 37 -4.28 -3.54 -10.46
CA GLY A 37 -5.04 -4.27 -9.44
C GLY A 37 -4.95 -5.78 -9.59
N VAL A 38 -5.15 -6.27 -10.81
CA VAL A 38 -5.17 -7.72 -11.12
C VAL A 38 -3.78 -8.34 -10.95
N ILE A 39 -2.72 -7.69 -11.43
CA ILE A 39 -1.34 -8.21 -11.31
C ILE A 39 -0.90 -8.17 -9.84
N GLY A 40 -1.25 -7.10 -9.12
CA GLY A 40 -1.01 -7.00 -7.67
C GLY A 40 -1.70 -8.10 -6.87
N LEU A 41 -2.95 -8.44 -7.23
CA LEU A 41 -3.69 -9.52 -6.60
C LEU A 41 -3.05 -10.90 -6.86
N VAL A 42 -2.60 -11.16 -8.10
CA VAL A 42 -1.89 -12.40 -8.46
C VAL A 42 -0.57 -12.52 -7.67
N ILE A 43 0.21 -11.44 -7.57
CA ILE A 43 1.45 -11.43 -6.77
C ILE A 43 1.14 -11.71 -5.29
N PHE A 44 0.08 -11.12 -4.74
CA PHE A 44 -0.29 -11.34 -3.35
C PHE A 44 -0.72 -12.79 -3.06
N ILE A 45 -1.39 -13.45 -4.01
CA ILE A 45 -1.81 -14.86 -3.90
C ILE A 45 -0.62 -15.81 -4.06
N VAL A 46 0.27 -15.56 -5.02
CA VAL A 46 1.33 -16.50 -5.41
C VAL A 46 2.62 -16.27 -4.61
N ILE A 47 2.91 -15.02 -4.24
CA ILE A 47 4.14 -14.60 -3.57
C ILE A 47 3.82 -13.53 -2.52
N SER A 48 2.97 -13.89 -1.55
CA SER A 48 2.49 -13.00 -0.48
C SER A 48 3.57 -12.10 0.18
N PRO A 49 4.80 -12.57 0.46
CA PRO A 49 5.85 -11.72 1.04
C PRO A 49 6.30 -10.57 0.13
N VAL A 50 6.23 -10.73 -1.20
CA VAL A 50 6.71 -9.72 -2.16
C VAL A 50 5.84 -8.46 -2.13
N THR A 51 4.55 -8.58 -1.85
CA THR A 51 3.65 -7.42 -1.73
C THR A 51 4.11 -6.42 -0.66
N PHE A 52 4.76 -6.89 0.42
CA PHE A 52 5.32 -6.02 1.45
C PHE A 52 6.41 -5.08 0.91
N PHE A 53 7.09 -5.45 -0.17
CA PHE A 53 8.11 -4.63 -0.83
C PHE A 53 7.55 -3.82 -1.99
N VAL A 54 6.62 -4.40 -2.76
CA VAL A 54 6.04 -3.77 -3.94
C VAL A 54 5.22 -2.54 -3.58
N VAL A 55 4.32 -2.63 -2.59
CA VAL A 55 3.44 -1.50 -2.29
C VAL A 55 4.21 -0.25 -1.83
N PRO A 56 5.17 -0.31 -0.87
CA PRO A 56 5.97 0.87 -0.53
C PRO A 56 6.78 1.39 -1.71
N SER A 57 7.19 0.54 -2.65
CA SER A 57 7.92 0.95 -3.85
C SER A 57 7.04 1.73 -4.83
N GLU A 58 5.77 1.34 -4.98
CA GLU A 58 4.81 2.08 -5.81
C GLU A 58 4.44 3.42 -5.18
N VAL A 59 4.23 3.45 -3.85
CA VAL A 59 4.02 4.72 -3.13
C VAL A 59 5.22 5.63 -3.30
N ARG A 60 6.44 5.08 -3.23
CA ARG A 60 7.66 5.83 -3.50
C ARG A 60 7.69 6.41 -4.90
N TYR A 61 7.37 5.61 -5.91
CA TYR A 61 7.29 6.07 -7.29
C TYR A 61 6.29 7.22 -7.47
N MET A 62 5.13 7.16 -6.81
CA MET A 62 4.15 8.24 -6.87
C MET A 62 4.67 9.55 -6.27
N TYR A 63 5.37 9.48 -5.14
CA TYR A 63 5.96 10.66 -4.52
C TYR A 63 7.15 11.21 -5.31
N GLU A 64 8.13 10.37 -5.63
CA GLU A 64 9.42 10.79 -6.17
C GLU A 64 9.36 11.05 -7.68
N ASP A 65 8.80 10.12 -8.46
CA ASP A 65 8.87 10.17 -9.93
C ASP A 65 7.71 10.98 -10.54
N LEU A 66 6.50 10.94 -9.96
CA LEU A 66 5.35 11.68 -10.51
C LEU A 66 5.29 13.11 -9.99
N ASP A 67 5.56 13.31 -8.69
CA ASP A 67 5.33 14.59 -8.01
C ASP A 67 6.61 15.33 -7.61
N GLY A 68 7.79 14.72 -7.79
CA GLY A 68 9.07 15.31 -7.36
C GLY A 68 9.20 15.52 -5.85
N ALA A 69 8.32 14.89 -5.05
CA ALA A 69 8.28 14.97 -3.60
C ALA A 69 9.09 13.84 -2.95
N ARG A 70 9.56 14.06 -1.73
CA ARG A 70 10.29 13.03 -0.98
C ARG A 70 9.32 12.00 -0.41
N SER A 71 9.49 10.73 -0.79
CA SER A 71 8.63 9.67 -0.26
C SER A 71 8.90 9.39 1.23
N PRO A 72 7.86 9.27 2.07
CA PRO A 72 8.00 8.88 3.47
C PRO A 72 8.20 7.36 3.68
N VAL A 73 8.03 6.54 2.63
CA VAL A 73 8.16 5.08 2.68
C VAL A 73 9.07 4.59 1.55
N ARG A 74 9.73 3.45 1.75
CA ARG A 74 10.65 2.85 0.76
C ARG A 74 10.45 1.34 0.72
N GLY A 75 10.92 0.70 -0.35
CA GLY A 75 10.83 -0.77 -0.49
C GLY A 75 11.42 -1.56 0.69
N ILE A 76 12.44 -1.03 1.38
CA ILE A 76 13.04 -1.66 2.58
C ILE A 76 12.04 -1.82 3.75
N TYR A 77 10.94 -1.08 3.75
CA TYR A 77 9.89 -1.23 4.74
C TYR A 77 9.24 -2.61 4.63
N GLY A 78 9.35 -3.29 3.49
CA GLY A 78 8.92 -4.68 3.36
C GLY A 78 9.61 -5.65 4.34
N LEU A 79 10.78 -5.29 4.90
CA LEU A 79 11.45 -6.08 5.93
C LEU A 79 10.63 -6.20 7.23
N TRP A 80 9.65 -5.32 7.47
CA TRP A 80 8.74 -5.45 8.61
C TRP A 80 7.97 -6.79 8.60
N PHE A 81 7.82 -7.46 7.45
CA PHE A 81 7.25 -8.81 7.38
C PHE A 81 7.99 -9.84 8.26
N LEU A 82 9.29 -9.66 8.52
CA LEU A 82 10.08 -10.57 9.37
C LEU A 82 9.64 -10.57 10.84
N LEU A 83 8.96 -9.51 11.30
CA LEU A 83 8.41 -9.45 12.64
C LEU A 83 6.91 -9.81 12.58
N PRO A 84 6.51 -10.99 13.07
CA PRO A 84 5.12 -11.42 13.00
C PRO A 84 4.24 -10.49 13.84
N ILE A 85 3.03 -10.22 13.36
CA ILE A 85 2.00 -9.37 13.98
C ILE A 85 2.42 -7.89 14.09
N ILE A 86 3.42 -7.57 14.91
CA ILE A 86 3.87 -6.19 15.17
C ILE A 86 4.40 -5.55 13.88
N GLY A 87 5.25 -6.26 13.14
CA GLY A 87 5.79 -5.75 11.89
C GLY A 87 4.71 -5.51 10.84
N HIS A 88 3.70 -6.38 10.77
CA HIS A 88 2.57 -6.21 9.86
C HIS A 88 1.76 -4.95 10.19
N VAL A 89 1.52 -4.67 11.47
CA VAL A 89 0.84 -3.45 11.91
C VAL A 89 1.67 -2.21 11.58
N ILE A 90 2.96 -2.21 11.91
CA ILE A 90 3.88 -1.08 11.65
C ILE A 90 3.98 -0.80 10.14
N TRP A 91 4.08 -1.86 9.33
CA TRP A 91 4.08 -1.75 7.87
C TRP A 91 2.80 -1.10 7.37
N PHE A 92 1.65 -1.62 7.80
CA PHE A 92 0.35 -1.16 7.32
C PHE A 92 0.11 0.31 7.69
N VAL A 93 0.37 0.70 8.93
CA VAL A 93 0.18 2.08 9.41
C VAL A 93 1.04 3.07 8.61
N GLN A 94 2.30 2.72 8.30
CA GLN A 94 3.19 3.61 7.56
C GLN A 94 2.79 3.74 6.09
N VAL A 95 2.46 2.62 5.45
CA VAL A 95 2.05 2.60 4.03
C VAL A 95 0.70 3.26 3.83
N GLN A 96 -0.30 2.94 4.67
CA GLN A 96 -1.59 3.66 4.68
C GLN A 96 -1.40 5.13 5.00
N GLY A 97 -0.56 5.45 5.99
CA GLY A 97 -0.17 6.80 6.34
C GLY A 97 0.31 7.61 5.14
N ALA A 98 1.22 7.03 4.37
CA ALA A 98 1.77 7.64 3.17
C ALA A 98 0.74 7.78 2.06
N LEU A 99 -0.03 6.73 1.76
CA LEU A 99 -1.09 6.76 0.75
C LEU A 99 -2.15 7.82 1.07
N ASN A 100 -2.61 7.89 2.32
CA ASN A 100 -3.64 8.83 2.71
C ASN A 100 -3.15 10.28 2.57
N ARG A 101 -1.94 10.59 3.07
CA ARG A 101 -1.33 11.92 2.89
C ARG A 101 -1.14 12.28 1.42
N TYR A 102 -0.77 11.29 0.60
CA TYR A 102 -0.65 11.48 -0.84
C TYR A 102 -1.99 11.92 -1.43
N TRP A 103 -3.05 11.16 -1.18
CA TRP A 103 -4.37 11.47 -1.72
C TRP A 103 -4.97 12.76 -1.15
N GLU A 104 -4.74 13.07 0.13
CA GLU A 104 -5.08 14.37 0.72
C GLU A 104 -4.39 15.54 -0.03
N SER A 105 -3.12 15.38 -0.40
CA SER A 105 -2.41 16.39 -1.21
C SER A 105 -3.00 16.59 -2.61
N LYS A 106 -3.74 15.59 -3.12
CA LYS A 106 -4.48 15.64 -4.40
C LYS A 106 -5.94 16.07 -4.24
N GLY A 107 -6.36 16.47 -3.04
CA GLY A 107 -7.70 16.98 -2.76
C GLY A 107 -8.72 15.94 -2.32
N ALA A 108 -8.30 14.71 -1.98
CA ALA A 108 -9.19 13.75 -1.34
C ALA A 108 -9.57 14.22 0.08
N SER A 109 -10.85 14.07 0.46
CA SER A 109 -11.28 14.36 1.82
C SER A 109 -10.69 13.34 2.81
N PRO A 110 -10.27 13.77 4.02
CA PRO A 110 -9.77 12.86 5.04
C PRO A 110 -10.84 11.81 5.40
N PRO A 111 -10.48 10.52 5.49
CA PRO A 111 -11.38 9.44 5.87
C PRO A 111 -11.52 9.23 7.38
#